data_AF-A0A5E4MXN2-F1
#
_entry.id   AF-A0A5E4MXN2-F1
#
_cell.length_a   1.000
_cell.length_b   1.000
_cell.length_c   1.000
_cell.angle_alpha   90.00
_cell.angle_beta   90.00
_cell.angle_gamma   90.00
#
_symmetry.space_group_name_H-M   'P 1'
#
loop_
_entity.id
_entity.type
_entity.pdbx_description
1 polymer ?
#
loop_
_entity_poly.entity_id
_entity_poly.type
_entity_poly.pdbx_seq_one_letter_code
_entity_poly.pdbx_strand_id
1 'polypeptide(L)'
;MPCPYPIFQYVNMVIFQIFAFLAMASHLRTMFTDPGAVPKGNATKEMIKYLGLREGHVVYKCQKCCCIKPSRAHHCSVCQRCIRKMDHHCPWVNNCVGEKNQKFFVLFTLYIAAMSLHALYLCVNQFVWCLHSEWKQCSWYTPPATVVFLIFLGFEALLFAIFTMVMFATQLQAICSDETGIEQLKKEEARWMKKSKWKSLQAVFGRVSITWLSPFSQPAPKIKVDNYLQV
;
A
#
# COMPACT_ATOMS: atom_id res chain seq x y z
N MET A 1 16.04 16.95 21.70
CA MET A 1 16.63 17.12 23.05
C MET A 1 18.11 17.34 22.86
N PRO A 2 18.70 18.51 23.19
CA PRO A 2 20.15 18.68 23.24
C PRO A 2 20.79 17.85 24.35
N CYS A 3 22.13 17.83 24.40
CA CYS A 3 22.99 17.24 25.44
C CYS A 3 22.32 17.20 26.84
N PRO A 4 22.28 16.05 27.56
CA PRO A 4 23.35 15.05 27.63
C PRO A 4 23.04 13.65 27.05
N TYR A 5 22.04 13.48 26.18
CA TYR A 5 21.64 12.15 25.67
C TYR A 5 22.00 11.89 24.18
N PRO A 6 23.31 11.84 23.80
CA PRO A 6 23.71 11.63 22.41
C PRO A 6 23.30 10.24 21.88
N ILE A 7 23.31 9.21 22.74
CA ILE A 7 22.87 7.85 22.38
C ILE A 7 21.39 7.86 21.99
N PHE A 8 20.53 8.54 22.76
CA PHE A 8 19.11 8.66 22.44
C PHE A 8 18.90 9.33 21.08
N GLN A 9 19.59 10.45 20.81
CA GLN A 9 19.49 11.15 19.53
C GLN A 9 19.89 10.24 18.36
N TYR A 10 21.04 9.59 18.47
CA TYR A 10 21.57 8.72 17.42
C TYR A 10 20.64 7.53 17.14
N VAL A 11 20.16 6.85 18.19
CA VAL A 11 19.23 5.72 18.06
C VAL A 11 17.95 6.16 17.36
N ASN A 12 17.34 7.27 17.78
CA ASN A 12 16.10 7.76 17.17
C ASN A 12 16.29 8.25 15.74
N MET A 13 17.43 8.85 15.43
CA MET A 13 17.82 9.21 14.07
C MET A 13 17.93 7.96 13.19
N VAL A 14 18.63 6.92 13.64
CA VAL A 14 18.75 5.66 12.90
C VAL A 14 17.38 5.01 12.67
N ILE A 15 16.51 4.96 13.69
CA ILE A 15 15.15 4.42 13.57
C ILE A 15 14.35 5.19 12.51
N PHE A 16 14.36 6.53 12.57
CA PHE A 16 13.66 7.36 11.61
C PHE A 16 14.15 7.10 10.18
N GLN A 17 15.47 7.01 9.98
CA GLN A 17 16.05 6.75 8.67
C GLN A 17 15.73 5.36 8.13
N ILE A 18 15.65 4.34 9.00
CA ILE A 18 15.21 3.00 8.59
C ILE A 18 13.76 3.04 8.09
N PHE A 19 12.85 3.70 8.83
CA PHE A 19 11.46 3.83 8.38
C PHE A 19 11.35 4.65 7.09
N ALA A 20 12.08 5.76 6.96
CA ALA A 20 12.10 6.57 5.76
C ALA A 20 12.60 5.78 4.54
N PHE A 21 13.68 5.01 4.69
CA PHE A 21 14.21 4.15 3.64
C PHE A 21 13.21 3.07 3.21
N LEU A 22 12.59 2.38 4.17
CA LEU A 22 11.60 1.33 3.89
C LEU A 22 10.31 1.89 3.28
N ALA A 23 9.86 3.07 3.73
CA ALA A 23 8.73 3.78 3.15
C ALA A 23 9.01 4.16 1.69
N MET A 24 10.18 4.75 1.42
CA MET A 24 10.60 5.12 0.07
C MET A 24 10.71 3.90 -0.84
N ALA A 25 11.37 2.83 -0.39
CA ALA A 25 11.46 1.59 -1.16
C ALA A 25 10.08 1.00 -1.47
N SER A 26 9.17 0.98 -0.49
CA SER A 26 7.80 0.48 -0.67
C SER A 26 6.99 1.37 -1.63
N HIS A 27 7.15 2.69 -1.53
CA HIS A 27 6.52 3.66 -2.40
C HIS A 27 6.95 3.45 -3.85
N LEU A 28 8.26 3.46 -4.13
CA LEU A 28 8.83 3.21 -5.46
C LEU A 28 8.37 1.86 -6.03
N ARG A 29 8.36 0.81 -5.20
CA ARG A 29 7.84 -0.50 -5.61
C ARG A 29 6.35 -0.48 -5.93
N THR A 30 5.55 0.32 -5.25
CA THR A 30 4.13 0.47 -5.55
C THR A 30 3.92 1.25 -6.86
N MET A 31 4.69 2.31 -7.07
CA MET A 31 4.65 3.14 -8.28
C MET A 31 5.02 2.35 -9.53
N PHE A 32 6.15 1.62 -9.49
CA PHE A 32 6.76 1.05 -10.69
C PHE A 32 6.46 -0.43 -10.93
N THR A 33 5.78 -1.12 -10.01
CA THR A 33 5.33 -2.51 -10.26
C THR A 33 4.03 -2.50 -11.07
N ASP A 34 3.95 -3.34 -12.12
CA ASP A 34 2.69 -3.57 -12.83
C ASP A 34 1.62 -4.07 -11.84
N PRO A 35 0.46 -3.42 -11.71
CA PRO A 35 -0.53 -3.74 -10.70
C PRO A 35 -1.32 -5.03 -10.98
N GLY A 36 -1.02 -5.76 -12.05
CA GLY A 36 -1.79 -6.92 -12.51
C GLY A 36 -2.64 -6.57 -13.72
N ALA A 37 -2.09 -5.81 -14.66
CA ALA A 37 -2.88 -5.29 -15.74
C ALA A 37 -3.07 -6.28 -16.90
N VAL A 38 -4.25 -6.23 -17.51
CA VAL A 38 -4.70 -7.16 -18.53
C VAL A 38 -4.27 -6.68 -19.93
N PRO A 39 -3.77 -7.58 -20.81
CA PRO A 39 -3.48 -7.23 -22.21
C PRO A 39 -4.70 -6.68 -22.94
N LYS A 40 -4.51 -5.66 -23.78
CA LYS A 40 -5.56 -5.12 -24.65
C LYS A 40 -5.74 -6.01 -25.88
N GLY A 41 -6.92 -6.00 -26.48
CA GLY A 41 -7.17 -6.69 -27.74
C GLY A 41 -7.23 -8.22 -27.67
N ASN A 42 -7.08 -8.83 -26.49
CA ASN A 42 -7.11 -10.29 -26.34
C ASN A 42 -8.51 -10.91 -26.45
N ALA A 43 -9.56 -10.13 -26.76
CA ALA A 43 -10.91 -10.63 -27.00
C ALA A 43 -11.08 -11.16 -28.44
N THR A 44 -10.26 -12.13 -28.83
CA THR A 44 -10.36 -12.84 -30.11
C THR A 44 -11.22 -14.10 -29.97
N LYS A 45 -11.81 -14.57 -31.08
CA LYS A 45 -12.62 -15.81 -31.05
C LYS A 45 -11.76 -17.02 -30.68
N GLU A 46 -10.50 -16.99 -31.11
CA GLU A 46 -9.46 -17.97 -30.85
C GLU A 46 -9.14 -18.03 -29.36
N MET A 47 -8.96 -16.88 -28.70
CA MET A 47 -8.71 -16.83 -27.26
C MET A 47 -9.92 -17.33 -26.45
N ILE A 48 -11.14 -16.99 -26.87
CA ILE A 48 -12.36 -17.52 -26.23
C ILE A 48 -12.45 -19.04 -26.35
N LYS A 49 -12.12 -19.60 -27.53
CA LYS A 49 -12.06 -21.06 -27.75
C LYS A 49 -10.93 -21.71 -26.95
N TYR A 50 -9.77 -21.07 -26.86
CA TYR A 50 -8.61 -21.53 -26.11
C TYR A 50 -8.88 -21.62 -24.60
N LEU A 51 -9.73 -20.74 -24.05
CA LEU A 51 -10.11 -20.79 -22.63
C LEU A 51 -10.87 -22.06 -22.24
N GLY A 52 -11.31 -22.89 -23.20
CA GLY A 52 -11.92 -24.20 -22.91
C GLY A 52 -13.18 -24.11 -22.05
N LEU A 53 -13.89 -22.99 -22.13
CA LEU A 53 -15.07 -22.71 -21.32
C LEU A 53 -16.20 -23.66 -21.70
N ARG A 54 -16.91 -24.21 -20.70
CA ARG A 54 -18.10 -25.05 -20.94
C ARG A 54 -19.16 -24.22 -21.67
N GLU A 55 -19.90 -24.85 -22.57
CA GLU A 55 -21.04 -24.24 -23.25
C GLU A 55 -21.98 -23.56 -22.24
N GLY A 56 -22.35 -22.31 -22.51
CA GLY A 56 -23.15 -21.48 -21.60
C GLY A 56 -22.36 -20.62 -20.59
N HIS A 57 -21.02 -20.71 -20.52
CA HIS A 57 -20.24 -19.78 -19.68
C HIS A 57 -20.26 -18.34 -20.22
N VAL A 58 -20.65 -17.41 -19.36
CA VAL A 58 -20.68 -15.97 -19.68
C VAL A 58 -19.28 -15.38 -19.52
N VAL A 59 -18.74 -14.83 -20.61
CA VAL A 59 -17.46 -14.09 -20.61
C VAL A 59 -17.74 -12.60 -20.64
N TYR A 60 -17.20 -11.88 -19.65
CA TYR A 60 -17.29 -10.42 -19.63
C TYR A 60 -16.19 -9.82 -20.51
N LYS A 61 -16.56 -8.87 -21.37
CA LYS A 61 -15.62 -8.12 -22.20
C LYS A 61 -15.56 -6.67 -21.73
N CYS A 62 -14.36 -6.09 -21.71
CA CYS A 62 -14.21 -4.65 -21.62
C CYS A 62 -14.25 -4.04 -23.04
N GLN A 63 -15.25 -3.21 -23.32
CA GLN A 63 -15.38 -2.56 -24.63
C GLN A 63 -14.23 -1.57 -24.89
N LYS A 64 -13.80 -0.81 -23.88
CA LYS A 64 -12.71 0.18 -24.00
C LYS A 64 -11.34 -0.45 -24.30
N CYS A 65 -11.06 -1.60 -23.69
CA CYS A 65 -9.79 -2.31 -23.87
C CYS A 65 -9.82 -3.37 -24.97
N CYS A 66 -11.00 -3.67 -25.53
CA CYS A 66 -11.26 -4.84 -26.37
C CYS A 66 -10.65 -6.13 -25.80
N CYS A 67 -10.74 -6.32 -24.48
CA CYS A 67 -10.12 -7.44 -23.79
C CYS A 67 -11.17 -8.31 -23.08
N ILE A 68 -10.89 -9.61 -22.96
CA ILE A 68 -11.59 -10.50 -22.05
C ILE A 68 -11.27 -10.00 -20.64
N LYS A 69 -12.31 -9.75 -19.85
CA LYS A 69 -12.21 -9.22 -18.50
C LYS A 69 -12.11 -10.41 -17.53
N PRO A 70 -10.95 -10.68 -16.92
CA PRO A 70 -10.83 -11.73 -15.91
C PRO A 70 -11.77 -11.45 -14.74
N SER A 71 -12.12 -12.51 -14.01
CA SER A 71 -12.90 -12.36 -12.76
C SER A 71 -12.22 -11.35 -11.84
N ARG A 72 -13.02 -10.48 -11.20
CA ARG A 72 -12.58 -9.42 -10.28
C ARG A 72 -11.66 -8.34 -10.91
N ALA A 73 -11.47 -8.33 -12.22
CA ALA A 73 -10.78 -7.23 -12.88
C ALA A 73 -11.70 -6.01 -12.99
N HIS A 74 -11.16 -4.79 -13.02
CA HIS A 74 -11.94 -3.58 -13.32
C HIS A 74 -11.16 -2.65 -14.26
N HIS A 75 -11.87 -1.90 -15.09
CA HIS A 75 -11.26 -0.92 -16.00
C HIS A 75 -11.00 0.38 -15.24
N CYS A 76 -9.74 0.81 -15.18
CA CYS A 76 -9.36 2.11 -14.68
C CYS A 76 -9.34 3.12 -15.84
N SER A 77 -10.15 4.18 -15.74
CA SER A 77 -10.17 5.27 -16.72
C SER A 77 -8.91 6.14 -16.69
N VAL A 78 -8.19 6.20 -15.57
CA VAL A 78 -6.93 6.95 -15.49
C VAL A 78 -5.80 6.17 -16.17
N CYS A 79 -5.62 4.90 -15.80
CA CYS A 79 -4.59 4.03 -16.40
C CYS A 79 -4.97 3.50 -17.80
N GLN A 80 -6.20 3.73 -18.27
CA GLN A 80 -6.72 3.29 -19.57
C GLN A 80 -6.49 1.79 -19.86
N ARG A 81 -6.63 0.96 -18.82
CA ARG A 81 -6.46 -0.50 -18.90
C ARG A 81 -7.25 -1.21 -17.81
N CYS A 82 -7.53 -2.50 -18.03
CA CYS A 82 -8.15 -3.35 -17.00
C CYS A 82 -7.09 -3.86 -16.02
N ILE A 83 -7.37 -3.80 -14.73
CA ILE A 83 -6.49 -4.23 -13.64
C ILE A 83 -7.13 -5.41 -12.91
N ARG A 84 -6.38 -6.50 -12.70
CA ARG A 84 -6.81 -7.69 -11.95
C ARG A 84 -6.90 -7.37 -10.46
N LYS A 85 -7.98 -7.82 -9.81
CA LYS A 85 -8.32 -7.48 -8.42
C LYS A 85 -8.05 -6.00 -8.13
N MET A 86 -8.56 -5.13 -9.00
CA MET A 86 -8.37 -3.70 -8.85
C MET A 86 -8.98 -3.26 -7.52
N ASP A 87 -8.19 -2.57 -6.72
CA ASP A 87 -8.66 -1.94 -5.51
C ASP A 87 -9.04 -0.49 -5.79
N HIS A 88 -8.06 0.33 -6.17
CA HIS A 88 -8.29 1.71 -6.58
C HIS A 88 -7.18 2.23 -7.49
N HIS A 89 -7.40 3.40 -8.08
CA HIS A 89 -6.32 4.21 -8.63
C HIS A 89 -5.86 5.18 -7.55
N CYS A 90 -4.57 5.20 -7.25
CA CYS A 90 -4.01 6.04 -6.19
C CYS A 90 -3.12 7.12 -6.83
N PRO A 91 -3.55 8.40 -6.79
CA PRO A 91 -2.77 9.50 -7.35
C PRO A 91 -1.38 9.64 -6.69
N TRP A 92 -1.27 9.32 -5.40
CA TRP A 92 -0.04 9.46 -4.60
C TRP A 92 1.08 8.51 -4.98
N VAL A 93 0.75 7.41 -5.66
CA VAL A 93 1.72 6.47 -6.24
C VAL A 93 1.67 6.48 -7.77
N ASN A 94 0.90 7.39 -8.37
CA ASN A 94 0.69 7.50 -9.80
C ASN A 94 0.47 6.15 -10.51
N ASN A 95 -0.28 5.25 -9.86
CA ASN A 95 -0.49 3.89 -10.33
C ASN A 95 -1.79 3.32 -9.73
N CYS A 96 -2.31 2.26 -10.34
CA CYS A 96 -3.35 1.47 -9.69
C CYS A 96 -2.76 0.61 -8.56
N VAL A 97 -3.55 0.38 -7.53
CA VAL A 97 -3.31 -0.67 -6.54
C VAL A 97 -4.15 -1.88 -6.95
N GLY A 98 -3.48 -3.01 -7.19
CA GLY A 98 -4.10 -4.25 -7.63
C GLY A 98 -3.34 -5.48 -7.16
N GLU A 99 -3.67 -6.64 -7.71
CA GLU A 99 -3.18 -7.95 -7.24
C GLU A 99 -1.64 -8.03 -7.06
N LYS A 100 -0.88 -7.43 -7.99
CA LYS A 100 0.58 -7.62 -8.04
C LYS A 100 1.40 -6.60 -7.23
N ASN A 101 0.80 -5.47 -6.83
CA ASN A 101 1.49 -4.42 -6.06
C ASN A 101 0.83 -4.10 -4.71
N GLN A 102 -0.27 -4.77 -4.36
CA GLN A 102 -0.98 -4.57 -3.08
C GLN A 102 -0.06 -4.73 -1.87
N LYS A 103 0.87 -5.70 -1.88
CA LYS A 103 1.87 -5.87 -0.79
C LYS A 103 2.68 -4.58 -0.56
N PHE A 104 3.22 -4.00 -1.62
CA PHE A 104 4.07 -2.81 -1.51
C PHE A 104 3.28 -1.61 -1.02
N PHE A 105 2.02 -1.48 -1.44
CA PHE A 105 1.14 -0.42 -0.96
C PHE A 105 0.86 -0.55 0.55
N VAL A 106 0.59 -1.78 1.03
CA VAL A 106 0.41 -2.02 2.47
C VAL A 106 1.67 -1.66 3.25
N LEU A 107 2.85 -2.09 2.79
CA LEU A 107 4.12 -1.74 3.43
C LEU A 107 4.39 -0.23 3.40
N PHE A 108 4.08 0.44 2.30
CA PHE A 108 4.20 1.89 2.18
C PHE A 108 3.35 2.59 3.24
N THR A 109 2.06 2.26 3.36
CA THR A 109 1.18 2.85 4.38
C THR A 109 1.63 2.53 5.81
N LEU A 110 2.12 1.31 6.07
CA LEU A 110 2.66 0.91 7.37
C LEU A 110 3.89 1.75 7.76
N TYR A 111 4.86 1.90 6.85
CA TYR A 111 6.11 2.59 7.15
C TYR A 111 5.93 4.10 7.27
N ILE A 112 5.01 4.71 6.50
CA ILE A 112 4.65 6.13 6.72
C ILE A 112 3.94 6.29 8.06
N ALA A 113 3.04 5.39 8.44
CA ALA A 113 2.38 5.45 9.74
C ALA A 113 3.38 5.33 10.89
N ALA A 114 4.30 4.35 10.82
CA ALA A 114 5.35 4.16 11.81
C ALA A 114 6.29 5.38 11.92
N MET A 115 6.71 5.93 10.77
CA MET A 115 7.54 7.14 10.71
C MET A 115 6.82 8.36 11.29
N SER A 116 5.53 8.53 11.01
CA SER A 116 4.72 9.64 11.50
C SER A 116 4.47 9.55 13.01
N LEU A 117 4.17 8.35 13.52
CA LEU A 117 4.04 8.10 14.96
C LEU A 117 5.37 8.35 15.69
N HIS A 118 6.49 7.92 15.10
CA HIS A 118 7.83 8.18 15.64
C HIS A 118 8.16 9.68 15.66
N ALA A 119 7.84 10.41 14.59
CA ALA A 119 7.99 11.87 14.54
C ALA A 119 7.14 12.57 15.62
N LEU A 120 5.90 12.14 15.83
CA LEU A 120 5.02 12.66 16.88
C LEU A 120 5.60 12.39 18.28
N TYR A 121 6.11 11.18 18.52
CA TYR A 121 6.82 10.84 19.75
C TYR A 121 8.02 11.78 19.99
N LEU A 122 8.86 12.00 18.98
CA LEU A 122 10.01 12.92 19.10
C LEU A 122 9.58 14.37 19.32
N CYS A 123 8.51 14.82 18.66
CA CYS A 123 7.93 16.15 18.85
C CYS A 123 7.44 16.35 20.28
N VAL A 124 6.71 15.38 20.85
CA VAL A 124 6.25 15.41 22.25
C VAL A 124 7.43 15.43 23.21
N ASN A 125 8.46 14.59 23.00
CA ASN A 125 9.65 14.60 23.86
C ASN A 125 10.39 15.94 23.81
N GLN A 126 10.51 16.54 22.62
CA GLN A 126 11.13 17.87 22.48
C GLN A 126 10.30 18.95 23.18
N PHE A 127 8.97 18.89 23.06
CA PHE A 127 8.08 19.83 23.75
C PHE A 127 8.19 19.70 25.28
N VAL A 128 8.10 18.48 25.82
CA VAL A 128 8.26 18.21 27.26
C VAL A 128 9.64 18.65 27.75
N TRP A 129 10.69 18.47 26.96
CA TRP A 129 12.03 18.98 27.29
C TRP A 129 12.07 20.51 27.38
N CYS A 130 11.47 21.22 26.42
CA CYS A 130 11.39 22.68 26.43
C CYS A 130 10.50 23.23 27.57
N LEU A 131 9.55 22.44 28.10
CA LEU A 131 8.76 22.83 29.27
C LEU A 131 9.56 22.74 30.59
N HIS A 132 10.40 21.71 30.73
CA HIS A 132 11.22 21.52 31.94
C HIS A 132 12.51 22.35 31.93
N SER A 133 13.00 22.71 30.75
CA SER A 133 14.21 23.52 30.56
C SER A 133 13.85 24.98 30.29
N GLU A 134 14.83 25.87 30.38
CA GLU A 134 14.65 27.21 29.83
C GLU A 134 14.50 27.14 28.31
N TRP A 135 13.43 27.73 27.76
CA TRP A 135 13.15 27.73 26.32
C TRP A 135 14.32 28.24 25.45
N LYS A 136 15.12 29.17 25.99
CA LYS A 136 16.33 29.70 25.33
C LYS A 136 17.44 28.65 25.14
N GLN A 137 17.43 27.59 25.95
CA GLN A 137 18.45 26.54 25.96
C GLN A 137 17.95 25.23 25.33
N CYS A 138 16.67 25.15 24.95
CA CYS A 138 16.07 23.88 24.54
C CYS A 138 16.31 23.51 23.07
N SER A 139 16.71 24.46 22.22
CA SER A 139 17.00 24.24 20.80
C SER A 139 18.02 25.25 20.27
N TRP A 140 18.55 25.00 19.06
CA TRP A 140 19.42 25.95 18.36
C TRP A 140 18.68 27.15 17.77
N TYR A 141 17.35 27.07 17.69
CA TYR A 141 16.49 28.14 17.17
C TYR A 141 16.00 29.05 18.30
N THR A 142 15.52 30.24 17.95
CA THR A 142 14.85 31.13 18.88
C THR A 142 13.56 30.48 19.41
N PRO A 143 13.15 30.74 20.66
CA PRO A 143 11.94 30.12 21.22
C PRO A 143 10.68 30.24 20.34
N PRO A 144 10.38 31.39 19.71
CA PRO A 144 9.23 31.49 18.80
C PRO A 144 9.37 30.56 17.59
N ALA A 145 10.55 30.48 16.98
CA ALA A 145 10.80 29.60 15.84
C ALA A 145 10.67 28.12 16.23
N THR A 146 11.18 27.73 17.41
CA THR A 146 11.06 26.37 17.94
C THR A 146 9.60 25.97 18.12
N VAL A 147 8.78 26.85 18.71
CA VAL A 147 7.33 26.61 18.88
C VAL A 147 6.66 26.42 17.52
N VAL A 148 6.94 27.31 16.56
CA VAL A 148 6.38 27.22 15.21
C VAL A 148 6.74 25.89 14.55
N PHE A 149 8.01 25.48 14.60
CA PHE A 149 8.43 24.19 14.03
C PHE A 149 7.77 22.99 14.71
N LEU A 150 7.64 23.00 16.04
CA LEU A 150 6.96 21.93 16.77
C LEU A 150 5.47 21.83 16.42
N ILE A 151 4.79 22.97 16.23
CA ILE A 151 3.38 22.99 15.81
C ILE A 151 3.24 22.38 14.41
N PHE A 152 4.03 22.84 13.43
CA PHE A 152 3.93 22.34 12.06
C PHE A 152 4.29 20.86 11.96
N LEU A 153 5.40 20.44 12.58
CA LEU A 153 5.82 19.03 12.59
C LEU A 153 4.81 18.14 13.32
N GLY A 154 4.28 18.59 14.46
CA GLY A 154 3.27 17.85 15.21
C GLY A 154 1.98 17.68 14.43
N PHE A 155 1.51 18.75 13.77
CA PHE A 155 0.32 18.72 12.92
C PHE A 155 0.51 17.81 11.71
N GLU A 156 1.63 17.95 10.99
CA GLU A 156 1.98 17.11 9.85
C GLU A 156 2.04 15.63 10.24
N ALA A 157 2.79 15.31 11.30
CA ALA A 157 2.94 13.95 11.80
C ALA A 157 1.59 13.34 12.21
N LEU A 158 0.73 14.10 12.90
CA LEU A 158 -0.60 13.63 13.29
C LEU A 158 -1.49 13.37 12.08
N LEU A 159 -1.51 14.29 11.11
CA LEU A 159 -2.32 14.18 9.90
C LEU A 159 -1.91 12.93 9.09
N PHE A 160 -0.61 12.76 8.84
CA PHE A 160 -0.13 11.59 8.10
C PHE A 160 -0.28 10.30 8.88
N ALA A 161 -0.11 10.30 10.20
CA ALA A 161 -0.35 9.12 11.03
C ALA A 161 -1.80 8.65 10.93
N ILE A 162 -2.78 9.53 11.12
CA ILE A 162 -4.21 9.17 11.04
C ILE A 162 -4.54 8.66 9.64
N PHE A 163 -4.17 9.43 8.60
CA PHE A 163 -4.48 9.08 7.22
C PHE A 163 -3.91 7.71 6.82
N THR A 164 -2.62 7.48 7.10
CA THR A 164 -1.96 6.23 6.70
C THR A 164 -2.34 5.04 7.57
N MET A 165 -2.66 5.24 8.85
CA MET A 165 -3.21 4.17 9.71
C MET A 165 -4.59 3.70 9.23
N VAL A 166 -5.47 4.63 8.84
CA VAL A 166 -6.77 4.28 8.27
C VAL A 166 -6.59 3.49 6.98
N MET A 167 -5.75 3.98 6.05
CA MET A 167 -5.48 3.27 4.80
C MET A 167 -4.85 1.89 5.02
N PHE A 168 -3.92 1.77 5.97
CA PHE A 168 -3.33 0.49 6.33
C PHE A 168 -4.39 -0.49 6.87
N ALA A 169 -5.25 -0.03 7.79
CA ALA A 169 -6.33 -0.84 8.34
C ALA A 169 -7.34 -1.28 7.29
N THR A 170 -7.75 -0.38 6.38
CA THR A 170 -8.68 -0.73 5.28
C THR A 170 -8.07 -1.74 4.33
N GLN A 171 -6.77 -1.63 3.99
CA GLN A 171 -6.10 -2.62 3.16
C GLN A 171 -5.99 -3.98 3.86
N LEU A 172 -5.65 -4.01 5.16
CA LEU A 172 -5.62 -5.27 5.92
C LEU A 172 -7.00 -5.92 5.99
N GLN A 173 -8.05 -5.13 6.20
CA GLN A 173 -9.43 -5.61 6.20
C GLN A 173 -9.84 -6.16 4.83
N ALA A 174 -9.52 -5.45 3.74
CA ALA A 174 -9.75 -5.89 2.36
C ALA A 174 -9.07 -7.24 2.08
N ILE A 175 -7.82 -7.40 2.52
CA ILE A 175 -7.09 -8.67 2.40
C ILE A 175 -7.77 -9.76 3.24
N CYS A 176 -8.11 -9.48 4.50
CA CYS A 176 -8.69 -10.48 5.40
C CYS A 176 -10.10 -10.92 4.98
N SER A 177 -10.87 -10.04 4.35
CA SER A 177 -12.21 -10.33 3.79
C SER A 177 -12.16 -10.95 2.39
N ASP A 178 -10.99 -10.93 1.73
CA ASP A 178 -10.77 -11.27 0.31
C ASP A 178 -11.69 -10.48 -0.64
N GLU A 179 -11.96 -9.22 -0.29
CA GLU A 179 -12.78 -8.25 -1.03
C GLU A 179 -11.97 -6.98 -1.31
N THR A 180 -12.01 -6.48 -2.55
CA THR A 180 -11.40 -5.18 -2.91
C THR A 180 -12.32 -4.02 -2.56
N GLY A 181 -11.79 -2.80 -2.50
CA GLY A 181 -12.59 -1.59 -2.27
C GLY A 181 -13.72 -1.40 -3.29
N ILE A 182 -13.50 -1.76 -4.57
CA ILE A 182 -14.55 -1.72 -5.59
C ILE A 182 -15.66 -2.73 -5.30
N GLU A 183 -15.30 -3.96 -4.89
CA GLU A 183 -16.26 -5.02 -4.60
C GLU A 183 -17.15 -4.64 -3.40
N GLN A 184 -16.56 -4.06 -2.35
CA GLN A 184 -17.28 -3.54 -1.19
C GLN A 184 -18.24 -2.41 -1.55
N LEU A 185 -17.76 -1.41 -2.31
CA LEU A 185 -18.58 -0.26 -2.72
C LEU A 185 -19.74 -0.65 -3.64
N LYS A 186 -19.53 -1.62 -4.52
CA LYS A 186 -20.57 -2.15 -5.41
C LYS A 186 -21.50 -3.15 -4.75
N LYS A 187 -21.22 -3.56 -3.51
CA LYS A 187 -21.91 -4.65 -2.81
C LYS A 187 -22.00 -5.90 -3.70
N GLU A 188 -20.89 -6.21 -4.39
CA GLU A 188 -20.85 -7.33 -5.33
C GLU A 188 -20.93 -8.63 -4.54
N GLU A 189 -21.96 -9.45 -4.81
CA GLU A 189 -22.08 -10.75 -4.17
C GLU A 189 -20.88 -11.63 -4.54
N ALA A 190 -20.21 -12.18 -3.53
CA ALA A 190 -19.00 -12.98 -3.72
C ALA A 190 -19.34 -14.27 -4.49
N ARG A 191 -19.03 -14.29 -5.78
CA ARG A 191 -19.15 -15.48 -6.65
C ARG A 191 -17.95 -16.43 -6.55
N TRP A 192 -16.99 -16.12 -5.67
CA TRP A 192 -15.78 -16.91 -5.43
C TRP A 192 -15.79 -17.52 -4.05
N MET A 193 -15.07 -18.63 -3.90
CA MET A 193 -14.82 -19.22 -2.59
C MET A 193 -13.93 -18.29 -1.77
N LYS A 194 -14.50 -17.68 -0.73
CA LYS A 194 -13.73 -16.85 0.22
C LYS A 194 -12.68 -17.71 0.90
N LYS A 195 -11.43 -17.22 0.88
CA LYS A 195 -10.34 -17.86 1.61
C LYS A 195 -10.47 -17.56 3.10
N SER A 196 -9.86 -18.40 3.93
CA SER A 196 -9.62 -18.03 5.33
C SER A 196 -8.72 -16.80 5.40
N LYS A 197 -8.89 -15.97 6.43
CA LYS A 197 -8.09 -14.74 6.65
C LYS A 197 -6.58 -14.99 6.46
N TRP A 198 -6.10 -16.12 7.00
CA TRP A 198 -4.71 -16.55 6.89
C TRP A 198 -4.27 -16.85 5.45
N LYS A 199 -5.08 -17.60 4.69
CA LYS A 199 -4.79 -17.90 3.29
C LYS A 199 -4.84 -16.65 2.41
N SER A 200 -5.64 -15.65 2.77
CA SER A 200 -5.66 -14.36 2.07
C SER A 200 -4.40 -13.55 2.33
N LEU A 201 -3.96 -13.46 3.59
CA LEU A 201 -2.69 -12.82 3.94
C LEU A 201 -1.51 -13.50 3.23
N GLN A 202 -1.45 -14.83 3.26
CA GLN A 202 -0.42 -15.58 2.53
C GLN A 202 -0.47 -15.38 1.02
N ALA A 203 -1.65 -15.10 0.45
CA ALA A 203 -1.77 -14.81 -0.98
C ALA A 203 -1.14 -13.46 -1.36
N VAL A 204 -1.08 -12.50 -0.44
CA VAL A 204 -0.50 -11.17 -0.67
C VAL A 204 0.96 -11.10 -0.22
N PHE A 205 1.28 -11.65 0.94
CA PHE A 205 2.61 -11.52 1.56
C PHE A 205 3.53 -12.74 1.32
N GLY A 206 2.97 -13.87 0.89
CA GLY A 206 3.70 -15.13 0.72
C GLY A 206 3.72 -15.99 1.98
N ARG A 207 4.63 -16.97 2.05
CA ARG A 207 4.84 -17.78 3.27
C ARG A 207 5.34 -16.87 4.40
N VAL A 208 4.91 -17.15 5.63
CA VAL A 208 5.29 -16.34 6.80
C VAL A 208 6.80 -16.37 6.97
N SER A 209 7.39 -15.18 6.96
CA SER A 209 8.81 -14.97 7.20
C SER A 209 9.07 -13.47 7.40
N ILE A 210 10.31 -13.11 7.72
CA ILE A 210 10.78 -11.71 7.76
C ILE A 210 10.56 -10.97 6.42
N THR A 211 10.36 -11.69 5.31
CA THR A 211 10.13 -11.08 4.00
C THR A 211 8.74 -10.44 3.89
N TRP A 212 7.83 -10.68 4.84
CA TRP A 212 6.54 -10.00 4.90
C TRP A 212 6.70 -8.49 5.02
N LEU A 213 7.68 -8.06 5.82
CA LEU A 213 8.01 -6.66 6.04
C LEU A 213 8.98 -6.10 4.97
N SER A 214 9.59 -6.96 4.16
CA SER A 214 10.58 -6.51 3.16
C SER A 214 9.91 -6.08 1.85
N PRO A 215 10.08 -4.82 1.40
CA PRO A 215 9.62 -4.37 0.08
C PRO A 215 10.46 -4.95 -1.06
N PHE A 216 11.59 -5.60 -0.76
CA PHE A 216 12.49 -6.18 -1.76
C PHE A 216 12.05 -7.56 -2.22
N SER A 217 11.14 -8.21 -1.49
CA SER A 217 10.68 -9.56 -1.77
C SER A 217 9.31 -9.56 -2.47
N GLN A 218 9.18 -10.35 -3.53
CA GLN A 218 7.91 -10.65 -4.16
C GLN A 218 7.40 -12.02 -3.67
N PRO A 219 6.10 -12.18 -3.39
CA PRO A 219 5.53 -13.52 -3.22
C PRO A 219 5.73 -14.30 -4.52
N ALA A 220 6.13 -15.56 -4.42
CA ALA A 220 6.37 -16.42 -5.58
C ALA A 220 5.10 -16.46 -6.48
N PRO A 221 5.24 -16.33 -7.81
CA PRO A 221 4.11 -16.40 -8.72
C PRO A 221 3.33 -17.70 -8.52
N LYS A 222 2.01 -17.63 -8.56
CA LYS A 222 1.20 -18.86 -8.58
C LYS A 222 1.29 -19.46 -9.98
N ILE A 223 2.10 -20.51 -10.10
CA ILE A 223 2.40 -21.29 -11.31
C ILE A 223 1.15 -21.76 -12.10
N LYS A 224 -0.07 -21.72 -11.53
CA LYS A 224 -1.24 -22.42 -12.09
C LYS A 224 -2.29 -21.59 -12.85
N VAL A 225 -2.21 -20.25 -12.96
CA VAL A 225 -3.24 -19.48 -13.71
C VAL A 225 -2.68 -18.40 -14.65
N ASP A 226 -1.44 -17.96 -14.47
CA ASP A 226 -0.87 -16.90 -15.32
C ASP A 226 -0.58 -17.36 -16.76
N ASN A 227 -0.49 -18.67 -17.02
CA ASN A 227 -0.29 -19.22 -18.37
C ASN A 227 -1.51 -19.06 -19.30
N TYR A 228 -2.71 -18.73 -18.79
CA TYR A 228 -3.91 -18.63 -19.62
C TYR A 228 -4.17 -17.22 -20.18
N LEU A 229 -3.44 -16.19 -19.71
CA LEU A 229 -3.66 -14.79 -20.08
C LEU A 229 -2.37 -14.04 -20.47
N GLN A 230 -1.25 -14.76 -20.61
CA GLN A 230 0.06 -14.23 -21.01
C GLN A 230 0.38 -14.41 -22.51
N VAL A 231 -0.62 -14.75 -23.34
CA VAL A 231 -0.50 -14.77 -24.80
C VAL A 231 -1.22 -13.56 -25.38
#